data_AF-A0A9D7PTQ1-F1
#
_entry.id   AF-A0A9D7PTQ1-F1
#
_cell.length_a   1.000
_cell.length_b   1.000
_cell.length_c   1.000
_cell.angle_alpha   90.00
_cell.angle_beta   90.00
_cell.angle_gamma   90.00
#
_symmetry.space_group_name_H-M   'P 1'
#
loop_
_entity.id
_entity.type
_entity.pdbx_description
1 polymer ?
#
loop_
_entity_poly.entity_id
_entity_poly.type
_entity_poly.pdbx_seq_one_letter_code
_entity_poly.pdbx_strand_id
1 'polypeptide(L)'
;MLPRHFAETLTDWHHGNPRQMPWLHSKDPYIIWISEIILQQTRVSQGWDYFQKFVLRFPNLISIYTSDETEILTYWEGLGYYTRIRNIIKPPKYWLKPETEFSRIHTKNYYDFRE
;
A
#
# COMPACT_ATOMS: atom_id res chain seq x y z
N MET A 1 -27.17 10.82 5.74
CA MET A 1 -26.21 11.34 6.74
C MET A 1 -26.07 10.29 7.83
N LEU A 2 -24.86 9.86 8.17
CA LEU A 2 -24.65 9.16 9.44
C LEU A 2 -25.09 10.10 10.56
N PRO A 3 -25.80 9.63 11.60
CA PRO A 3 -26.20 10.49 12.72
C PRO A 3 -24.97 11.17 13.30
N ARG A 4 -25.03 12.47 13.61
CA ARG A 4 -23.89 13.26 14.13
C ARG A 4 -23.23 12.57 15.34
N HIS A 5 -24.03 11.86 16.15
CA HIS A 5 -23.59 11.08 17.31
C HIS A 5 -22.76 9.82 16.98
N PHE A 6 -22.90 9.21 15.79
CA PHE A 6 -22.16 7.99 15.45
C PHE A 6 -20.67 8.25 15.22
N ALA A 7 -20.34 9.29 14.43
CA ALA A 7 -18.96 9.63 14.12
C ALA A 7 -18.18 10.07 15.36
N GLU A 8 -18.82 10.87 16.24
CA GLU A 8 -18.27 11.31 17.51
C GLU A 8 -17.97 10.10 18.42
N THR A 9 -18.96 9.22 18.63
CA THR A 9 -18.80 8.01 19.46
C THR A 9 -17.68 7.10 18.96
N LEU A 10 -17.59 6.89 17.65
CA LEU A 10 -16.53 6.06 17.06
C LEU A 10 -15.14 6.69 17.22
N THR A 11 -15.05 8.02 17.08
CA THR A 11 -13.80 8.76 17.21
C THR A 11 -13.29 8.72 18.66
N ASP A 12 -14.17 8.93 19.63
CA ASP A 12 -13.83 8.87 21.06
C ASP A 12 -13.37 7.46 21.47
N TRP A 13 -14.08 6.42 21.01
CA TRP A 13 -13.65 5.04 21.22
C TRP A 13 -12.27 4.77 20.61
N HIS A 14 -12.01 5.24 19.38
CA HIS A 14 -10.72 5.05 18.71
C HIS A 14 -9.58 5.74 19.47
N HIS A 15 -9.80 6.97 19.99
CA HIS A 15 -8.82 7.67 20.82
C HIS A 15 -8.47 6.89 22.10
N GLY A 16 -9.45 6.22 22.72
CA GLY A 16 -9.24 5.37 23.90
C GLY A 16 -8.67 3.98 23.60
N ASN A 17 -8.69 3.53 22.33
CA ASN A 17 -8.31 2.17 21.92
C ASN A 17 -7.34 2.18 20.73
N PRO A 18 -6.15 2.80 20.85
CA PRO A 18 -5.22 2.91 19.73
C PRO A 18 -4.67 1.55 19.31
N ARG A 19 -4.69 1.27 18.00
CA ARG A 19 -4.01 0.12 17.41
C ARG A 19 -2.67 0.56 16.83
N GLN A 20 -1.57 0.10 17.42
CA GLN A 20 -0.24 0.37 16.88
C GLN A 20 0.00 -0.46 15.61
N MET A 21 0.34 0.20 14.51
CA MET A 21 0.74 -0.40 13.23
C MET A 21 1.79 0.50 12.55
N PRO A 22 2.83 -0.06 11.89
CA PRO A 22 3.96 0.73 11.42
C PRO A 22 3.60 1.68 10.28
N TRP A 23 2.50 1.40 9.56
CA TRP A 23 1.96 2.24 8.49
C TRP A 23 0.96 3.31 8.97
N LEU A 24 0.40 3.21 10.19
CA LEU A 24 -0.75 4.03 10.63
C LEU A 24 -0.46 5.54 10.69
N HIS A 25 0.77 5.92 11.02
CA HIS A 25 1.17 7.32 11.15
C HIS A 25 1.88 7.87 9.90
N SER A 26 2.04 7.04 8.86
CA SER A 26 2.65 7.47 7.62
C SER A 26 1.69 8.38 6.84
N LYS A 27 2.23 9.44 6.24
CA LYS A 27 1.54 10.23 5.22
C LYS A 27 2.01 9.90 3.81
N ASP A 28 2.94 8.95 3.68
CA ASP A 28 3.46 8.52 2.39
C ASP A 28 2.44 7.62 1.69
N PRO A 29 1.90 8.03 0.52
CA PRO A 29 0.95 7.23 -0.24
C PRO A 29 1.47 5.84 -0.60
N TYR A 30 2.77 5.69 -0.84
CA TYR A 30 3.38 4.40 -1.15
C TYR A 30 3.26 3.44 0.03
N ILE A 31 3.64 3.90 1.23
CA ILE A 31 3.57 3.13 2.47
C ILE A 31 2.13 2.73 2.78
N ILE A 32 1.19 3.68 2.68
CA ILE A 32 -0.23 3.41 2.92
C ILE A 32 -0.72 2.36 1.92
N TRP A 33 -0.46 2.54 0.63
CA TRP A 33 -0.93 1.64 -0.42
C TRP A 33 -0.39 0.22 -0.27
N ILE A 34 0.92 0.05 -0.04
CA ILE A 34 1.51 -1.29 0.17
C ILE A 34 0.93 -1.95 1.42
N SER A 35 0.72 -1.21 2.51
CA SER A 35 0.11 -1.77 3.71
C SER A 35 -1.30 -2.29 3.45
N GLU A 36 -2.12 -1.52 2.73
CA GLU A 36 -3.49 -1.93 2.37
C GLU A 36 -3.48 -3.17 1.48
N ILE A 37 -2.61 -3.22 0.45
CA ILE A 37 -2.53 -4.39 -0.43
C ILE A 37 -2.09 -5.63 0.34
N ILE A 38 -1.10 -5.54 1.22
CA ILE A 38 -0.65 -6.67 2.05
C ILE A 38 -1.78 -7.14 2.97
N LEU A 39 -2.52 -6.23 3.60
CA LEU A 39 -3.56 -6.57 4.58
C LEU A 39 -4.87 -7.07 3.96
N GLN A 40 -5.07 -6.92 2.65
CA GLN A 40 -6.18 -7.59 1.97
C GLN A 40 -6.13 -9.10 2.22
N GLN A 41 -7.16 -9.65 2.86
CA GLN A 41 -7.26 -11.08 3.16
C GLN A 41 -6.07 -11.67 3.95
N THR A 42 -5.29 -10.83 4.65
CA THR A 42 -4.15 -11.23 5.48
C THR A 42 -4.32 -10.65 6.88
N ARG A 43 -4.03 -11.44 7.92
CA ARG A 43 -4.12 -10.94 9.31
C ARG A 43 -3.00 -9.94 9.59
N VAL A 44 -3.27 -8.91 10.40
CA VAL A 44 -2.29 -7.86 10.78
C VAL A 44 -1.00 -8.47 11.34
N SER A 45 -1.10 -9.48 12.20
CA SER A 45 0.07 -10.14 12.80
C SER A 45 0.99 -10.80 11.78
N GLN A 46 0.44 -11.32 10.68
CA GLN A 46 1.23 -11.88 9.59
C GLN A 46 1.73 -10.79 8.65
N GLY A 47 0.86 -9.85 8.26
CA GLY A 47 1.21 -8.77 7.34
C GLY A 47 2.30 -7.84 7.87
N TRP A 48 2.48 -7.75 9.18
CA TRP A 48 3.47 -6.88 9.82
C TRP A 48 4.91 -7.15 9.35
N ASP A 49 5.40 -8.37 9.53
CA ASP A 49 6.79 -8.72 9.21
C ASP A 49 7.06 -8.63 7.71
N TYR A 50 6.07 -9.01 6.90
CA TYR A 50 6.13 -8.90 5.45
C TYR A 50 6.21 -7.45 5.00
N PHE A 51 5.34 -6.60 5.55
CA PHE A 51 5.36 -5.17 5.25
C PHE A 51 6.73 -4.58 5.57
N GLN A 52 7.29 -4.83 6.75
CA GLN A 52 8.59 -4.26 7.14
C GLN A 52 9.72 -4.70 6.22
N LYS A 53 9.81 -6.00 5.87
CA LYS A 53 10.81 -6.51 4.94
C LYS A 53 10.62 -5.94 3.53
N PHE A 54 9.37 -5.87 3.07
CA PHE A 54 9.03 -5.43 1.73
C PHE A 54 9.38 -3.95 1.53
N VAL A 55 8.95 -3.05 2.41
CA VAL A 55 9.23 -1.60 2.26
C VAL A 55 10.69 -1.24 2.55
N LEU A 56 11.41 -2.09 3.31
CA LEU A 56 12.85 -1.95 3.46
C LEU A 56 13.60 -2.27 2.16
N ARG A 57 13.20 -3.34 1.46
CA ARG A 57 13.81 -3.73 0.17
C ARG A 57 13.36 -2.84 -0.98
N PHE A 58 12.09 -2.48 -0.98
CA PHE A 58 11.45 -1.67 -2.00
C PHE A 58 10.94 -0.38 -1.34
N PRO A 59 11.78 0.65 -1.13
CA PRO A 59 11.35 1.86 -0.42
C PRO A 59 10.40 2.76 -1.25
N ASN A 60 10.27 2.51 -2.54
CA ASN A 60 9.39 3.27 -3.43
C ASN A 60 9.01 2.46 -4.68
N LEU A 61 8.08 3.01 -5.47
CA LEU A 61 7.62 2.42 -6.72
C LEU A 61 8.74 2.17 -7.73
N ILE A 62 9.70 3.08 -7.87
CA ILE A 62 10.82 2.94 -8.79
C ILE A 62 11.60 1.66 -8.46
N SER A 63 11.90 1.43 -7.18
CA SER A 63 12.62 0.24 -6.75
C SER A 63 11.88 -1.06 -7.05
N ILE A 64 10.55 -1.06 -7.12
CA ILE A 64 9.76 -2.20 -7.59
C ILE A 64 9.93 -2.37 -9.09
N TYR A 65 9.70 -1.31 -9.89
CA TYR A 65 9.72 -1.39 -11.35
C TYR A 65 11.11 -1.65 -11.95
N THR A 66 12.18 -1.35 -11.22
CA THR A 66 13.56 -1.63 -11.65
C THR A 66 14.10 -2.96 -11.13
N SER A 67 13.35 -3.67 -10.28
CA SER A 67 13.78 -4.97 -9.74
C SER A 67 13.23 -6.13 -10.58
N ASP A 68 13.86 -7.29 -10.46
CA ASP A 68 13.39 -8.49 -11.16
C ASP A 68 12.08 -9.02 -10.57
N GLU A 69 11.16 -9.48 -11.42
CA GLU A 69 9.86 -10.01 -10.97
C GLU A 69 10.05 -11.18 -9.99
N THR A 70 11.02 -12.06 -10.21
CA THR A 70 11.27 -13.21 -9.33
C THR A 70 11.73 -12.78 -7.93
N GLU A 71 12.52 -11.71 -7.85
CA GLU A 71 12.91 -11.12 -6.57
C GLU A 71 11.69 -10.58 -5.82
N ILE A 72 10.85 -9.81 -6.50
CA ILE A 72 9.65 -9.22 -5.88
C ILE A 72 8.71 -10.33 -5.38
N LEU A 73 8.52 -11.40 -6.18
CA LEU A 73 7.71 -12.55 -5.79
C LEU A 73 8.30 -13.30 -4.59
N THR A 74 9.63 -13.33 -4.45
CA THR A 74 10.31 -13.94 -3.29
C THR A 74 9.98 -13.17 -2.00
N TYR A 75 10.01 -11.84 -2.03
CA TYR A 75 9.60 -11.02 -0.87
C TYR A 75 8.09 -11.08 -0.58
N TRP A 76 7.28 -11.54 -1.54
CA TRP A 76 5.83 -11.74 -1.39
C TRP A 76 5.45 -13.18 -1.00
N GLU A 77 6.41 -14.10 -0.99
CA GLU A 77 6.16 -15.53 -0.79
C GLU A 77 5.55 -15.81 0.59
N GLY A 78 4.40 -16.49 0.62
CA GLY A 78 3.67 -16.82 1.85
C GLY A 78 2.56 -15.83 2.23
N LEU A 79 2.43 -14.69 1.56
CA LEU A 79 1.25 -13.82 1.68
C LEU A 79 0.03 -14.35 0.90
N GLY A 80 0.25 -15.28 -0.04
CA GLY A 80 -0.80 -15.78 -0.95
C GLY A 80 -1.35 -14.69 -1.88
N TYR A 81 -2.32 -15.05 -2.71
CA TYR A 81 -2.99 -14.11 -3.64
C TYR A 81 -2.00 -13.26 -4.45
N TYR A 82 -1.09 -13.92 -5.18
CA TYR A 82 -0.04 -13.30 -6.00
C TYR A 82 -0.56 -12.36 -7.10
N THR A 83 -1.85 -12.40 -7.42
CA THR A 83 -2.48 -11.42 -8.31
C THR A 83 -2.33 -9.99 -7.78
N ARG A 84 -2.33 -9.79 -6.46
CA ARG A 84 -2.11 -8.48 -5.81
C ARG A 84 -0.77 -7.86 -6.21
N ILE A 85 0.32 -8.59 -6.00
CA ILE A 85 1.66 -8.09 -6.32
C ILE A 85 1.90 -7.99 -7.82
N ARG A 86 1.34 -8.92 -8.62
CA ARG A 86 1.41 -8.81 -10.09
C ARG A 86 0.70 -7.58 -10.63
N ASN A 87 -0.38 -7.13 -9.99
CA ASN A 87 -1.04 -5.88 -10.36
C ASN A 87 -0.21 -4.65 -9.98
N ILE A 88 0.60 -4.72 -8.92
CA ILE A 88 1.55 -3.66 -8.54
C ILE A 88 2.71 -3.58 -9.56
N ILE A 89 3.30 -4.74 -9.89
CA ILE A 89 4.49 -4.83 -10.76
C ILE A 89 4.16 -4.38 -12.20
N LYS A 90 2.90 -4.49 -12.63
CA LYS A 90 2.46 -3.96 -13.93
C LYS A 90 2.25 -2.45 -13.81
N PRO A 91 3.17 -1.61 -14.31
CA PRO A 91 2.94 -0.17 -14.29
C PRO A 91 1.71 0.15 -15.16
N PRO A 92 0.89 1.14 -14.77
CA PRO A 92 -0.19 1.62 -15.61
C PRO A 92 0.33 2.07 -16.98
N LYS A 93 -0.45 1.89 -18.04
CA LYS A 93 -0.03 2.16 -19.44
C LYS A 93 0.51 3.58 -19.64
N TYR A 94 -0.01 4.56 -18.90
CA TYR A 94 0.40 5.96 -19.01
C TYR A 94 1.78 6.27 -18.40
N TRP A 95 2.36 5.36 -17.60
CA TRP A 95 3.69 5.52 -17.00
C TRP A 95 4.83 5.23 -17.98
N LEU A 96 4.54 4.53 -19.07
CA LEU A 96 5.51 4.20 -20.12
C LEU A 96 5.72 5.35 -21.11
N LYS A 97 5.08 6.52 -20.87
CA LYS A 97 5.25 7.69 -21.73
C LYS A 97 6.56 8.41 -21.41
N PRO A 98 7.38 8.78 -22.43
CA PRO A 98 8.67 9.44 -22.24
C PRO A 98 8.62 10.72 -21.40
N GLU A 99 7.50 11.44 -21.46
CA GLU A 99 7.25 12.68 -20.72
C GLU A 99 6.84 12.51 -19.24
N THR A 100 6.80 11.28 -18.71
CA THR A 100 6.32 11.03 -17.34
C THR A 100 7.40 11.33 -16.30
N GLU A 101 7.25 12.43 -15.57
CA GLU A 101 8.10 12.74 -14.42
C GLU A 101 7.65 11.89 -13.21
N PHE A 102 8.41 10.86 -12.85
CA PHE A 102 8.09 9.94 -11.74
C PHE A 102 7.89 10.66 -10.39
N SER A 103 8.55 11.80 -10.19
CA SER A 103 8.42 12.67 -9.00
C SER A 103 7.03 13.27 -8.83
N ARG A 104 6.22 13.36 -9.91
CA ARG A 104 4.86 13.91 -9.91
C ARG A 104 3.78 12.86 -9.77
N ILE A 105 4.12 11.58 -9.79
CA ILE A 105 3.17 10.47 -9.62
C ILE A 105 2.92 10.22 -8.12
N HIS A 106 2.76 11.29 -7.35
CA HIS A 106 1.90 11.23 -6.19
C HIS A 106 0.49 11.45 -6.74
N THR A 107 -0.17 10.35 -7.09
CA THR A 107 -1.57 10.28 -7.50
C THR A 107 -2.44 11.01 -6.47
N LYS A 108 -2.62 12.31 -6.65
CA LYS A 108 -3.48 13.14 -5.81
C LYS A 108 -4.95 12.89 -6.11
N ASN A 109 -5.26 12.11 -7.15
CA ASN A 109 -6.61 11.87 -7.62
C ASN A 109 -7.01 10.38 -7.52
N TYR A 110 -8.21 10.14 -6.98
CA TYR A 110 -8.80 8.81 -6.82
C TYR A 110 -8.92 8.03 -8.15
N TYR A 111 -9.10 8.75 -9.27
CA TYR A 111 -9.30 8.13 -10.58
C TYR A 111 -8.04 7.47 -11.17
N ASP A 112 -6.84 7.84 -10.70
CA ASP A 112 -5.58 7.32 -11.27
C ASP A 112 -5.33 5.83 -10.93
N PHE A 113 -6.10 5.29 -9.98
CA PHE A 113 -5.97 3.92 -9.47
C PHE A 113 -7.05 2.94 -9.97
N ARG A 114 -8.00 3.39 -10.81
CA ARG A 114 -9.06 2.55 -11.36
C ARG A 114 -8.81 2.27 -12.85
N GLU A 115 -8.08 1.21 -13.14
CA GLU A 115 -8.13 0.48 -14.42
C GLU A 115 -8.16 -1.03 -14.16
#